data_AF-A0A518WNK8-F1
#
_entry.id   AF-A0A518WNK8-F1
#
_cell.length_a   1.000
_cell.length_b   1.000
_cell.length_c   1.000
_cell.angle_alpha   90.00
_cell.angle_beta   90.00
_cell.angle_gamma   90.00
#
_symmetry.space_group_name_H-M   'P 1'
#
loop_
_entity.id
_entity.type
_entity.pdbx_description
1 polymer ?
#
loop_
_entity_poly.entity_id
_entity_poly.type
_entity_poly.pdbx_seq_one_letter_code
_entity_poly.pdbx_strand_id
1 'polypeptide(L)'
;MSTRQILGSLACGAVLLAGVPACSAKPADKPQPSSSGSSDSTNGGSSTGSTAADLLKLGVEQGQAGDYDAAKASFEKVLAAEADNKFAWFNLGFIAQSRNQADEAISNYDKALAADADYKPALYNKAIALEGREPTTSMEIYRKVVSIDDKSSTAYLRLGMLLSKSGDEEAARDAFKAAIRLDKGLTSSVPAKYRPTPTARSSASAGR
;
A
#
# COMPACT_ATOMS: atom_id res chain seq x y z
N MET A 1 3.40 26.46 37.40
CA MET A 1 2.77 25.12 37.46
C MET A 1 1.78 25.07 36.30
N SER A 2 2.23 24.55 35.16
CA SER A 2 1.91 23.21 34.62
C SER A 2 0.41 23.10 34.29
N THR A 3 -0.05 22.85 33.06
CA THR A 3 0.47 21.91 32.07
C THR A 3 -0.12 22.29 30.69
N ARG A 4 0.70 22.64 29.70
CA ARG A 4 0.27 22.70 28.29
C ARG A 4 0.36 21.29 27.73
N GLN A 5 -0.78 20.75 27.27
CA GLN A 5 -0.81 19.49 26.53
C GLN A 5 -0.04 19.64 25.22
N ILE A 6 1.03 18.87 25.09
CA ILE A 6 1.77 18.68 23.84
C ILE A 6 1.06 17.52 23.13
N LEU A 7 0.13 17.84 22.23
CA LEU A 7 -0.29 16.90 21.20
C LEU A 7 0.90 16.74 20.25
N GLY A 8 1.65 15.66 20.46
CA GLY A 8 2.71 15.24 19.56
C GLY A 8 2.12 14.88 18.20
N SER A 9 2.45 15.69 17.20
CA SER A 9 2.21 15.41 15.79
C SER A 9 2.95 14.12 15.39
N LEU A 10 2.24 13.00 15.38
CA LEU A 10 2.61 11.81 14.62
C LEU A 10 2.20 12.06 13.16
N ALA A 11 3.16 12.52 12.36
CA ALA A 11 3.02 12.58 10.91
C ALA A 11 3.72 11.37 10.27
N CYS A 12 3.11 10.92 9.15
CA CYS A 12 3.61 10.01 8.12
C CYS A 12 3.59 8.51 8.41
N GLY A 13 2.61 7.83 7.79
CA GLY A 13 2.64 6.37 7.63
C GLY A 13 1.36 5.69 7.17
N ALA A 14 0.21 6.35 7.08
CA ALA A 14 -0.97 5.79 6.41
C ALA A 14 -0.86 6.12 4.92
N VAL A 15 -0.23 5.19 4.18
CA VAL A 15 -0.21 5.18 2.73
C VAL A 15 -1.66 5.20 2.25
N LEU A 16 -1.96 6.27 1.54
CA LEU A 16 -3.22 6.58 0.87
C LEU A 16 -3.88 5.32 0.27
N LEU A 17 -5.22 5.30 0.31
CA LEU A 17 -6.02 4.74 -0.78
C LEU A 17 -5.71 5.57 -2.05
N ALA A 18 -4.51 5.48 -2.61
CA ALA A 18 -4.13 6.28 -3.77
C ALA A 18 -4.74 5.64 -5.02
N GLY A 19 -5.88 6.18 -5.42
CA GLY A 19 -6.38 6.01 -6.77
C GLY A 19 -5.51 6.77 -7.78
N VAL A 20 -5.07 6.00 -8.80
CA VAL A 20 -4.78 6.38 -10.20
C VAL A 20 -3.46 7.10 -10.52
N PRO A 21 -2.87 6.85 -11.71
CA PRO A 21 -3.23 7.68 -12.87
C PRO A 21 -3.58 6.89 -14.14
N ALA A 22 -4.37 7.58 -14.96
CA ALA A 22 -5.04 7.12 -16.17
C ALA A 22 -4.08 6.53 -17.21
N CYS A 23 -4.43 5.36 -17.76
CA CYS A 23 -3.94 4.95 -19.08
C CYS A 23 -4.81 5.62 -20.15
N SER A 24 -4.34 6.74 -20.67
CA SER A 24 -4.79 7.29 -21.94
C SER A 24 -4.28 6.40 -23.07
N ALA A 25 -5.15 5.55 -23.64
CA ALA A 25 -4.91 4.93 -24.93
C ALA A 25 -5.65 5.73 -26.00
N LYS A 26 -4.87 6.35 -26.88
CA LYS A 26 -5.29 7.14 -28.04
C LYS A 26 -5.98 6.22 -29.07
N PRO A 27 -7.19 6.52 -29.58
CA PRO A 27 -7.72 5.79 -30.73
C PRO A 27 -7.03 6.26 -32.01
N ALA A 28 -6.55 5.30 -32.80
CA ALA A 28 -6.08 5.53 -34.17
C ALA A 28 -7.25 5.92 -35.08
N ASP A 29 -6.91 6.68 -36.11
CA ASP A 29 -7.78 7.51 -36.93
C ASP A 29 -8.21 6.80 -38.24
N LYS A 30 -9.42 7.15 -38.71
CA LYS A 30 -10.03 7.06 -40.07
C LYS A 30 -10.69 5.77 -40.59
N PRO A 31 -11.62 5.88 -41.58
CA PRO A 31 -12.67 6.89 -41.79
C PRO A 31 -14.07 6.28 -42.06
N GLN A 32 -15.11 7.13 -41.99
CA GLN A 32 -16.52 6.85 -42.32
C GLN A 32 -16.75 6.29 -43.74
N PRO A 33 -17.96 5.75 -43.98
CA PRO A 33 -18.81 6.36 -44.99
C PRO A 33 -20.18 6.80 -44.45
N SER A 34 -20.68 7.83 -45.11
CA SER A 34 -21.93 8.57 -44.91
C SER A 34 -23.18 7.77 -45.26
N SER A 35 -24.27 8.00 -44.52
CA SER A 35 -25.58 8.28 -45.12
C SER A 35 -26.53 8.92 -44.11
N SER A 36 -27.13 10.02 -44.55
CA SER A 36 -28.20 10.81 -43.93
C SER A 36 -29.50 10.04 -43.71
N GLY A 37 -30.24 10.37 -42.65
CA GLY A 37 -31.67 10.03 -42.57
C GLY A 37 -32.30 10.16 -41.19
N SER A 38 -32.96 11.30 -40.99
CA SER A 38 -34.24 11.47 -40.27
C SER A 38 -34.31 11.33 -38.74
N SER A 39 -34.98 12.35 -38.19
CA SER A 39 -35.48 12.53 -36.84
C SER A 39 -36.33 11.37 -36.33
N ASP A 40 -36.10 10.96 -35.09
CA ASP A 40 -37.18 10.64 -34.17
C ASP A 40 -36.73 10.80 -32.70
N SER A 41 -37.48 11.62 -31.97
CA SER A 41 -37.44 11.71 -30.52
C SER A 41 -37.91 10.39 -29.92
N THR A 42 -37.05 9.68 -29.18
CA THR A 42 -37.52 8.86 -28.06
C THR A 42 -36.49 8.77 -26.94
N ASN A 43 -36.99 9.11 -25.75
CA ASN A 43 -36.65 8.58 -24.44
C ASN A 43 -35.24 8.82 -23.88
N GLY A 44 -35.23 9.68 -22.85
CA GLY A 44 -34.18 9.77 -21.85
C GLY A 44 -33.94 8.42 -21.19
N GLY A 45 -32.73 7.92 -21.41
CA GLY A 45 -32.15 6.76 -20.77
C GLY A 45 -30.66 6.98 -20.58
N SER A 46 -30.26 8.09 -19.95
CA SER A 46 -28.88 8.23 -19.45
C SER A 46 -28.75 7.41 -18.17
N SER A 47 -28.80 6.08 -18.29
CA SER A 47 -28.05 5.24 -17.36
C SER A 47 -26.58 5.53 -17.66
N THR A 48 -26.00 6.49 -16.96
CA THR A 48 -24.55 6.59 -16.88
C THR A 48 -24.08 5.32 -16.20
N GLY A 49 -23.86 4.26 -16.97
CA GLY A 49 -23.22 3.05 -16.49
C GLY A 49 -21.84 3.46 -16.03
N SER A 50 -21.68 3.68 -14.73
CA SER A 50 -20.38 3.95 -14.13
C SER A 50 -19.45 2.80 -14.53
N THR A 51 -18.35 3.14 -15.19
CA THR A 51 -17.37 2.13 -15.58
C THR A 51 -16.76 1.49 -14.34
N ALA A 52 -16.13 0.32 -14.49
CA ALA A 52 -15.36 -0.29 -13.38
C ALA A 52 -14.30 0.69 -12.82
N ALA A 53 -13.69 1.51 -13.69
CA ALA A 53 -12.77 2.57 -13.27
C ALA A 53 -13.44 3.67 -12.44
N ASP A 54 -14.65 4.12 -12.82
CA ASP A 54 -15.40 5.13 -12.05
C ASP A 54 -15.83 4.59 -10.69
N LEU A 55 -16.28 3.33 -10.65
CA LEU A 55 -16.66 2.63 -9.41
C LEU A 55 -15.45 2.43 -8.49
N LEU A 56 -14.29 2.08 -9.06
CA LEU A 56 -13.05 1.94 -8.30
C LEU A 56 -12.63 3.28 -7.68
N LYS A 57 -12.70 4.36 -8.46
CA LYS A 57 -12.41 5.72 -7.97
C LYS A 57 -13.38 6.12 -6.86
N LEU A 58 -14.68 5.89 -7.04
CA LEU A 58 -15.71 6.17 -6.04
C LEU A 58 -15.45 5.39 -4.75
N GLY A 59 -15.15 4.09 -4.84
CA GLY A 59 -14.85 3.26 -3.68
C GLY A 59 -13.62 3.75 -2.91
N VAL A 60 -12.60 4.22 -3.62
CA VAL A 60 -11.42 4.85 -3.00
C VAL A 60 -11.80 6.13 -2.26
N GLU A 61 -12.58 7.03 -2.87
CA GLU A 61 -13.02 8.29 -2.25
C GLU A 61 -13.87 8.03 -0.99
N GLN A 62 -14.79 7.07 -1.05
CA GLN A 62 -15.60 6.63 0.09
C GLN A 62 -14.74 6.08 1.23
N GLY A 63 -13.75 5.24 0.91
CA GLY A 63 -12.82 4.70 1.90
C GLY A 63 -11.97 5.80 2.54
N GLN A 64 -11.54 6.80 1.77
CA GLN A 64 -10.79 7.96 2.30
C GLN A 64 -11.66 8.82 3.23
N ALA A 65 -12.96 8.90 2.94
CA ALA A 65 -13.94 9.55 3.81
C ALA A 65 -14.31 8.72 5.06
N GLY A 66 -13.81 7.48 5.17
CA GLY A 66 -14.09 6.55 6.27
C GLY A 66 -15.40 5.78 6.13
N ASP A 67 -16.12 5.96 5.01
CA ASP A 67 -17.32 5.17 4.70
C ASP A 67 -16.93 3.82 4.09
N TYR A 68 -16.48 2.92 4.97
CA TYR A 68 -16.00 1.60 4.56
C TYR A 68 -17.10 0.69 4.02
N ASP A 69 -18.36 0.87 4.41
CA ASP A 69 -19.47 0.07 3.88
C ASP A 69 -19.81 0.48 2.44
N ALA A 70 -19.88 1.78 2.15
CA ALA A 70 -20.07 2.25 0.79
C ALA A 70 -18.88 1.88 -0.10
N ALA A 71 -17.65 2.05 0.40
CA ALA A 71 -16.44 1.66 -0.32
C ALA A 71 -16.45 0.17 -0.69
N LYS A 72 -16.77 -0.70 0.27
CA LYS A 72 -16.91 -2.15 0.05
C LYS A 72 -17.93 -2.46 -1.05
N ALA A 73 -19.11 -1.84 -1.01
CA ALA A 73 -20.13 -2.04 -2.04
C ALA A 73 -19.66 -1.57 -3.43
N SER A 74 -18.90 -0.48 -3.51
CA SER A 74 -18.31 -0.01 -4.77
C SER A 74 -17.28 -1.00 -5.31
N PHE A 75 -16.38 -1.51 -4.46
CA PHE A 75 -15.38 -2.51 -4.87
C PHE A 75 -16.02 -3.85 -5.27
N GLU A 76 -17.09 -4.29 -4.61
CA GLU A 76 -17.84 -5.48 -5.01
C GLU A 76 -18.47 -5.31 -6.41
N LYS A 77 -18.95 -4.10 -6.75
CA LYS A 77 -19.42 -3.81 -8.12
C LYS A 77 -18.29 -3.79 -9.14
N VAL A 78 -17.10 -3.30 -8.78
CA VAL A 78 -15.90 -3.43 -9.64
C VAL A 78 -15.63 -4.90 -9.93
N LEU A 79 -15.64 -5.74 -8.90
CA LEU A 79 -15.36 -7.17 -9.02
C LEU A 79 -16.45 -7.96 -9.77
N ALA A 80 -17.69 -7.46 -9.77
CA ALA A 80 -18.75 -8.03 -10.60
C ALA A 80 -18.50 -7.78 -12.11
N ALA A 81 -17.80 -6.69 -12.46
CA ALA A 81 -17.41 -6.37 -13.84
C ALA A 81 -16.02 -6.94 -14.21
N GLU A 82 -15.09 -6.95 -13.27
CA GLU A 82 -13.68 -7.31 -13.42
C GLU A 82 -13.24 -8.19 -12.24
N ALA A 83 -13.47 -9.49 -12.35
CA ALA A 83 -13.28 -10.43 -11.23
C ALA A 83 -11.83 -10.52 -10.71
N ASP A 84 -10.85 -10.18 -11.55
CA ASP A 84 -9.41 -10.17 -11.24
C ASP A 84 -8.87 -8.74 -10.98
N ASN A 85 -9.73 -7.75 -10.72
CA ASN A 85 -9.26 -6.40 -10.42
C ASN A 85 -8.49 -6.36 -9.09
N LYS A 86 -7.15 -6.35 -9.19
CA LYS A 86 -6.25 -6.33 -8.03
C LYS A 86 -6.45 -5.15 -7.10
N PHE A 87 -6.86 -3.98 -7.62
CA PHE A 87 -7.07 -2.78 -6.81
C PHE A 87 -8.31 -2.94 -5.93
N ALA A 88 -9.41 -3.47 -6.47
CA ALA A 88 -10.61 -3.74 -5.69
C ALA A 88 -10.34 -4.78 -4.59
N TRP A 89 -9.69 -5.90 -4.93
CA TRP A 89 -9.29 -6.91 -3.95
C TRP A 89 -8.39 -6.36 -2.85
N PHE A 90 -7.38 -5.55 -3.19
CA PHE A 90 -6.51 -4.91 -2.22
C PHE A 90 -7.28 -3.99 -1.26
N ASN A 91 -8.17 -3.15 -1.79
CA ASN A 91 -8.92 -2.23 -0.95
C ASN A 91 -9.93 -2.95 -0.04
N LEU A 92 -10.54 -4.06 -0.50
CA LEU A 92 -11.34 -4.93 0.36
C LEU A 92 -10.49 -5.55 1.47
N GLY A 93 -9.25 -5.96 1.16
CA GLY A 93 -8.30 -6.44 2.17
C GLY A 93 -7.96 -5.38 3.21
N PHE A 94 -7.73 -4.14 2.78
CA PHE A 94 -7.50 -3.00 3.66
C PHE A 94 -8.69 -2.70 4.57
N ILE A 95 -9.92 -2.71 4.03
CA ILE A 95 -11.15 -2.54 4.82
C ILE A 95 -11.31 -3.65 5.85
N ALA A 96 -11.08 -4.91 5.48
CA ALA A 96 -11.13 -6.03 6.42
C ALA A 96 -10.06 -5.87 7.53
N GLN A 97 -8.86 -5.44 7.19
CA GLN A 97 -7.79 -5.19 8.16
C GLN A 97 -8.15 -4.05 9.12
N SER A 98 -8.74 -2.95 8.65
CA SER A 98 -9.19 -1.84 9.50
C SER A 98 -10.31 -2.24 10.47
N ARG A 99 -11.04 -3.31 10.15
CA ARG A 99 -12.07 -3.94 11.00
C ARG A 99 -11.54 -5.08 11.87
N ASN A 100 -10.22 -5.30 11.93
CA ASN A 100 -9.57 -6.40 12.65
C ASN A 100 -9.96 -7.81 12.15
N GLN A 101 -10.41 -7.92 10.90
CA GLN A 101 -10.79 -9.18 10.26
C GLN A 101 -9.58 -9.76 9.51
N ALA A 102 -8.59 -10.27 10.24
CA ALA A 102 -7.29 -10.65 9.68
C ALA A 102 -7.37 -11.75 8.59
N ASP A 103 -8.22 -12.78 8.78
CA ASP A 103 -8.36 -13.87 7.79
C ASP A 103 -8.95 -13.38 6.46
N GLU A 104 -9.98 -12.54 6.54
CA GLU A 104 -10.60 -11.92 5.37
C GLU A 104 -9.63 -10.97 4.65
N ALA A 105 -8.85 -10.19 5.42
CA ALA A 105 -7.82 -9.32 4.86
C ALA A 105 -6.78 -10.11 4.07
N ILE A 106 -6.23 -11.19 4.66
CA ILE A 106 -5.24 -12.06 4.01
C ILE A 106 -5.84 -12.68 2.73
N SER A 107 -7.06 -13.22 2.80
CA SER A 107 -7.74 -13.81 1.64
C SER A 107 -7.93 -12.81 0.50
N ASN A 108 -8.32 -11.58 0.80
CA ASN A 108 -8.47 -10.53 -0.21
C ASN A 108 -7.11 -10.07 -0.78
N TYR A 109 -6.06 -9.97 0.04
CA TYR A 109 -4.71 -9.71 -0.47
C TYR A 109 -4.21 -10.85 -1.37
N ASP A 110 -4.51 -12.10 -1.03
CA ASP A 110 -4.15 -13.25 -1.87
C ASP A 110 -4.82 -13.20 -3.25
N LYS A 111 -6.08 -12.77 -3.32
CA LYS A 111 -6.76 -12.55 -4.60
C LYS A 111 -6.14 -11.40 -5.40
N ALA A 112 -5.73 -10.31 -4.75
CA ALA A 112 -5.00 -9.24 -5.42
C ALA A 112 -3.64 -9.73 -5.97
N LEU A 113 -2.95 -10.59 -5.21
CA LEU A 113 -1.67 -11.18 -5.60
C LEU A 113 -1.81 -12.29 -6.66
N ALA A 114 -2.96 -12.95 -6.74
CA ALA A 114 -3.25 -13.88 -7.82
C ALA A 114 -3.38 -13.15 -9.17
N ALA A 115 -3.92 -11.93 -9.18
CA ALA A 115 -3.99 -11.07 -10.36
C ALA A 115 -2.66 -10.38 -10.70
N ASP A 116 -1.86 -10.02 -9.69
CA ASP A 116 -0.51 -9.48 -9.86
C ASP A 116 0.38 -9.87 -8.68
N ALA A 117 1.23 -10.87 -8.90
CA ALA A 117 2.08 -11.45 -7.87
C ALA A 117 3.07 -10.46 -7.24
N ASP A 118 3.38 -9.37 -7.94
CA ASP A 118 4.35 -8.35 -7.51
C ASP A 118 3.67 -7.04 -7.09
N TYR A 119 2.35 -7.08 -6.86
CA TYR A 119 1.60 -5.93 -6.37
C TYR A 119 2.00 -5.58 -4.93
N LYS A 120 3.01 -4.71 -4.83
CA LYS A 120 3.68 -4.31 -3.58
C LYS A 120 2.74 -3.91 -2.44
N PRO A 121 1.66 -3.12 -2.66
CA PRO A 121 0.74 -2.77 -1.57
C PRO A 121 0.08 -4.00 -0.93
N ALA A 122 -0.33 -5.00 -1.72
CA ALA A 122 -0.92 -6.23 -1.19
C ALA A 122 0.13 -7.09 -0.48
N LEU A 123 1.34 -7.25 -1.04
CA LEU A 123 2.44 -7.95 -0.37
C LEU A 123 2.72 -7.34 1.01
N TYR A 124 2.93 -6.02 1.07
CA TYR A 124 3.29 -5.33 2.29
C TYR A 124 2.20 -5.43 3.37
N ASN A 125 0.93 -5.23 3.01
CA ASN A 125 -0.17 -5.31 3.98
C ASN A 125 -0.51 -6.75 4.40
N LYS A 126 -0.34 -7.73 3.50
CA LYS A 126 -0.41 -9.16 3.87
C LYS A 126 0.68 -9.52 4.86
N ALA A 127 1.92 -9.05 4.66
CA ALA A 127 3.02 -9.29 5.59
C ALA A 127 2.69 -8.73 6.99
N ILE A 128 2.13 -7.52 7.08
CA ILE A 128 1.66 -6.93 8.34
C ILE A 128 0.61 -7.82 9.02
N ALA A 129 -0.40 -8.28 8.27
CA ALA A 129 -1.46 -9.13 8.80
C ALA A 129 -0.96 -10.47 9.35
N LEU A 130 0.20 -10.94 8.88
CA LEU A 130 0.83 -12.20 9.26
C LEU A 130 1.86 -12.08 10.40
N GLU A 131 2.37 -10.89 10.74
CA GLU A 131 3.50 -10.74 11.70
C GLU A 131 3.29 -11.45 13.04
N GLY A 132 2.06 -11.41 13.56
CA GLY A 132 1.72 -12.02 14.85
C GLY A 132 1.32 -13.50 14.78
N ARG A 133 1.08 -14.03 13.58
CA ARG A 133 0.48 -15.36 13.37
C ARG A 133 1.44 -16.32 12.67
N GLU A 134 2.03 -15.84 11.58
CA GLU A 134 2.94 -16.59 10.70
C GLU A 134 4.20 -15.74 10.42
N PRO A 135 5.05 -15.50 11.44
CA PRO A 135 6.18 -14.58 11.33
C PRO A 135 7.19 -15.00 10.26
N THR A 136 7.37 -16.31 10.04
CA THR A 136 8.26 -16.83 8.99
C THR A 136 7.77 -16.44 7.60
N THR A 137 6.49 -16.66 7.31
CA THR A 137 5.85 -16.26 6.05
C THR A 137 5.88 -14.75 5.86
N SER A 138 5.65 -13.98 6.93
CA SER A 138 5.74 -12.51 6.89
C SER A 138 7.15 -12.04 6.49
N MET A 139 8.21 -12.64 7.05
CA MET A 139 9.60 -12.32 6.68
C MET A 139 9.88 -12.61 5.20
N GLU A 140 9.41 -13.74 4.67
CA GLU A 140 9.56 -14.07 3.24
C GLU A 140 8.88 -13.04 2.33
N ILE A 141 7.67 -12.61 2.70
CA ILE A 141 6.97 -11.57 1.96
C ILE A 141 7.72 -10.23 2.03
N TYR A 142 8.23 -9.84 3.20
CA TYR A 142 9.04 -8.62 3.30
C TYR A 142 10.33 -8.70 2.48
N ARG A 143 11.00 -9.86 2.45
CA ARG A 143 12.16 -10.09 1.55
C ARG A 143 11.77 -9.90 0.09
N LYS A 144 10.60 -10.40 -0.32
CA LYS A 144 10.06 -10.17 -1.66
C LYS A 144 9.78 -8.68 -1.93
N VAL A 145 9.21 -7.96 -0.96
CA VAL A 145 8.97 -6.50 -1.10
C VAL A 145 10.28 -5.75 -1.35
N VAL A 146 11.32 -6.03 -0.56
CA VAL A 146 12.61 -5.32 -0.72
C VAL A 146 13.42 -5.78 -1.93
N SER A 147 13.15 -6.97 -2.48
CA SER A 147 13.75 -7.39 -3.76
C SER A 147 13.09 -6.69 -4.96
N ILE A 148 11.80 -6.36 -4.88
CA ILE A 148 11.09 -5.58 -5.91
C ILE A 148 11.39 -4.09 -5.75
N ASP A 149 11.50 -3.61 -4.51
CA ASP A 149 11.72 -2.20 -4.17
C ASP A 149 12.76 -2.06 -3.05
N ASP A 150 14.01 -1.90 -3.46
CA ASP A 150 15.16 -1.75 -2.58
C ASP A 150 15.16 -0.42 -1.80
N LYS A 151 14.17 0.46 -2.02
CA LYS A 151 14.02 1.74 -1.33
C LYS A 151 12.93 1.73 -0.25
N SER A 152 12.30 0.58 0.00
CA SER A 152 11.28 0.46 1.04
C SER A 152 11.88 0.42 2.46
N SER A 153 12.16 1.60 3.03
CA SER A 153 12.73 1.75 4.37
C SER A 153 11.88 1.08 5.47
N THR A 154 10.55 1.16 5.35
CA THR A 154 9.61 0.55 6.28
C THR A 154 9.56 -0.98 6.19
N ALA A 155 9.69 -1.56 5.00
CA ALA A 155 9.80 -3.02 4.84
C ALA A 155 11.10 -3.55 5.46
N TYR A 156 12.23 -2.84 5.27
CA TYR A 156 13.47 -3.18 5.96
C TYR A 156 13.35 -3.08 7.49
N LEU A 157 12.68 -2.06 8.01
CA LEU A 157 12.45 -1.91 9.45
C LEU A 157 11.66 -3.10 10.01
N ARG A 158 10.53 -3.44 9.39
CA ARG A 158 9.66 -4.55 9.80
C ARG A 158 10.37 -5.90 9.70
N LEU A 159 11.09 -6.13 8.61
CA LEU A 159 11.93 -7.31 8.41
C LEU A 159 13.00 -7.42 9.52
N GLY A 160 13.71 -6.33 9.83
CA GLY A 160 14.69 -6.30 10.92
C GLY A 160 14.10 -6.63 12.29
N MET A 161 12.88 -6.16 12.58
CA MET A 161 12.17 -6.49 13.82
C MET A 161 11.85 -7.99 13.92
N LEU A 162 11.36 -8.59 12.83
CA LEU A 162 11.06 -10.03 12.81
C LEU A 162 12.34 -10.88 12.90
N LEU A 163 13.40 -10.50 12.17
CA LEU A 163 14.70 -11.19 12.22
C LEU A 163 15.30 -11.14 13.62
N SER A 164 15.29 -9.97 14.26
CA SER A 164 15.75 -9.82 15.64
C SER A 164 14.95 -10.70 16.61
N LYS A 165 13.64 -10.82 16.43
CA LYS A 165 12.79 -11.68 17.26
C LYS A 165 13.08 -13.17 17.03
N SER A 166 13.46 -13.55 15.81
CA SER A 166 13.84 -14.93 15.45
C SER A 166 15.26 -15.31 15.86
N GLY A 167 16.08 -14.36 16.31
CA GLY A 167 17.48 -14.58 16.72
C GLY A 167 18.51 -14.43 15.61
N ASP A 168 18.10 -14.11 14.38
CA ASP A 168 19.00 -13.80 13.27
C ASP A 168 19.53 -12.37 13.41
N GLU A 169 20.46 -12.19 14.34
CA GLU A 169 21.01 -10.90 14.75
C GLU A 169 21.82 -10.22 13.62
N GLU A 170 22.47 -11.00 12.76
CA GLU A 170 23.26 -10.48 11.64
C GLU A 170 22.36 -9.90 10.56
N ALA A 171 21.38 -10.68 10.09
CA ALA A 171 20.42 -10.19 9.09
C ALA A 171 19.57 -9.03 9.64
N ALA A 172 19.23 -9.05 10.94
CA ALA A 172 18.54 -7.93 11.58
C ALA A 172 19.38 -6.63 11.52
N ARG A 173 20.69 -6.70 11.82
CA ARG A 173 21.60 -5.55 11.72
C ARG A 173 21.61 -4.96 10.31
N ASP A 174 21.71 -5.81 9.30
CA ASP A 174 21.74 -5.37 7.91
C ASP A 174 20.43 -4.72 7.48
N ALA A 175 19.29 -5.32 7.83
CA ALA A 175 17.97 -4.77 7.57
C ALA A 175 17.80 -3.39 8.25
N PHE A 176 18.15 -3.26 9.53
CA PHE A 176 18.06 -1.97 10.23
C PHE A 176 19.00 -0.91 9.67
N LYS A 177 20.21 -1.29 9.26
CA LYS A 177 21.16 -0.40 8.59
C LYS A 177 20.61 0.10 7.27
N ALA A 178 19.98 -0.78 6.48
CA ALA A 178 19.31 -0.41 5.24
C ALA A 178 18.15 0.57 5.50
N ALA A 179 17.30 0.29 6.50
CA ALA A 179 16.19 1.16 6.88
C ALA A 179 16.66 2.59 7.24
N ILE A 180 17.67 2.72 8.11
CA ILE A 180 18.23 4.02 8.52
C ILE A 180 18.92 4.74 7.36
N ARG A 181 19.60 4.01 6.48
CA ARG A 181 20.27 4.58 5.31
C ARG A 181 19.26 5.23 4.35
N LEU A 182 18.12 4.57 4.15
CA LEU A 182 17.04 5.04 3.27
C LEU A 182 16.24 6.16 3.92
N ASP A 183 15.95 6.05 5.22
CA ASP A 183 15.27 7.07 6.01
C ASP A 183 15.91 7.20 7.40
N LYS A 184 16.69 8.28 7.58
CA LYS A 184 17.37 8.58 8.83
C LYS A 184 16.38 8.81 10.00
N GLY A 185 15.14 9.20 9.71
CA GLY A 185 14.08 9.40 10.69
C GLY A 185 13.71 8.11 11.44
N LEU A 186 13.96 6.94 10.83
CA LEU A 186 13.70 5.63 11.44
C LEU A 186 14.71 5.24 12.53
N THR A 187 15.78 6.02 12.75
CA THR A 187 16.79 5.71 13.78
C THR A 187 16.17 5.51 15.16
N SER A 188 15.15 6.30 15.53
CA SER A 188 14.43 6.16 16.80
C SER A 188 13.56 4.90 16.85
N SER A 189 13.04 4.44 15.71
CA SER A 189 12.24 3.21 15.58
C SER A 189 13.07 1.93 15.64
N VAL A 190 14.37 2.00 15.33
CA VAL A 190 15.29 0.85 15.41
C VAL A 190 15.67 0.57 16.88
N PRO A 191 15.74 -0.70 17.35
CA PRO A 191 16.21 -1.01 18.70
C PRO A 191 17.63 -0.50 18.97
N ALA A 192 17.89 -0.01 20.19
CA ALA A 192 19.14 0.68 20.54
C ALA A 192 20.42 -0.11 20.19
N LYS A 193 20.39 -1.45 20.36
CA LYS A 193 21.52 -2.34 20.04
C LYS A 193 21.92 -2.40 18.55
N TYR A 194 21.07 -1.90 17.66
CA TYR A 194 21.28 -1.86 16.21
C TYR A 194 21.47 -0.45 15.67
N ARG A 195 21.31 0.58 16.51
CA ARG A 195 21.51 1.96 16.08
C ARG A 195 23.01 2.21 15.86
N PRO A 196 23.39 3.03 14.86
CA PRO A 196 24.76 3.49 14.74
C PRO A 196 25.18 4.17 16.05
N THR A 197 26.30 3.73 16.63
CA THR A 197 26.95 4.51 17.68
C THR A 197 27.38 5.84 17.08
N PRO A 198 27.12 6.99 17.72
CA PRO A 198 27.74 8.24 17.34
C PRO A 198 29.25 8.02 17.46
N THR A 199 29.92 7.74 16.35
CA THR A 199 31.38 7.73 16.32
C THR A 199 31.79 9.12 16.75
N ALA A 200 32.47 9.22 17.90
CA ALA A 200 33.11 10.45 18.34
C ALA A 200 33.82 11.02 17.11
N ARG A 201 33.34 12.18 16.66
CA ARG A 201 33.80 12.83 15.44
C ARG A 201 35.31 12.90 15.54
N SER A 202 36.02 12.18 14.65
CA SER A 202 37.49 12.15 14.60
C SER A 202 37.99 13.59 14.63
N SER A 203 38.46 14.03 15.80
CA SER A 203 39.18 15.28 16.01
C SER A 203 40.60 15.11 15.47
N ALA A 204 40.71 14.72 14.20
CA ALA A 204 41.97 14.61 13.51
C ALA A 204 42.05 15.76 12.50
N SER A 205 43.04 16.62 12.73
CA SER A 205 43.67 17.51 11.76
C SER A 205 42.89 18.77 11.32
N ALA A 206 43.05 19.83 12.10
CA ALA A 206 43.44 21.13 11.54
C ALA A 206 44.46 21.78 12.49
N GLY A 207 45.59 21.09 12.66
CA GLY A 207 46.80 21.65 13.22
C GLY A 207 47.81 21.83 12.10
N ARG A 208 47.90 23.04 11.55
CA ARG A 208 49.13 23.70 11.10
C ARG A 208 48.79 25.10 10.59
#